data_AF-A0A1R1M9A2-F1
#
_entry.id   AF-A0A1R1M9A2-F1
#
_cell.length_a   1.000
_cell.length_b   1.000
_cell.length_c   1.000
_cell.angle_alpha   90.00
_cell.angle_beta   90.00
_cell.angle_gamma   90.00
#
_symmetry.space_group_name_H-M   'P 1'
#
loop_
_entity.id
_entity.type
_entity.pdbx_description
1 polymer ?
#
loop_
_entity_poly.entity_id
_entity_poly.type
_entity_poly.pdbx_seq_one_letter_code
_entity_poly.pdbx_strand_id
1 'polypeptide(L)'
;MSAYIAIGIVLGIALLGIAALVLLARAMTVARVRKDVLPFGSGWDLQEHALSRFHTRWYPMTLVFLAFDVEMLFMYPWAVVVAQMGAEAVIEMFVFLGVLVAGVVWAWREGAFRWV
;
A
#
# COMPACT_ATOMS: atom_id res chain seq x y z
N MET A 1 4.76 6.21 -26.96
CA MET A 1 5.95 6.99 -26.51
C MET A 1 5.58 8.35 -25.92
N SER A 2 4.71 9.14 -26.58
CA SER A 2 4.24 10.44 -26.08
C SER A 2 3.54 10.39 -24.71
N ALA A 3 2.73 9.36 -24.44
CA ALA A 3 2.05 9.20 -23.15
C ALA A 3 3.03 9.01 -21.98
N TYR A 4 4.08 8.22 -22.16
CA TYR A 4 5.11 8.02 -21.13
C TYR A 4 5.90 9.30 -20.84
N ILE A 5 6.16 10.09 -21.88
CA ILE A 5 6.78 11.41 -21.73
C ILE A 5 5.86 12.35 -20.93
N ALA A 6 4.56 12.36 -21.23
CA ALA A 6 3.59 13.16 -20.48
C ALA A 6 3.52 12.75 -19.01
N ILE A 7 3.51 11.46 -18.69
CA ILE A 7 3.58 10.95 -17.31
C ILE A 7 4.87 11.42 -16.62
N GLY A 8 6.01 11.30 -17.29
CA GLY A 8 7.29 11.76 -16.77
C GLY A 8 7.31 13.27 -16.47
N ILE A 9 6.72 14.08 -17.36
CA ILE A 9 6.59 15.53 -17.15
C ILE A 9 5.70 15.84 -15.94
N VAL A 10 4.54 15.19 -15.82
CA VAL A 10 3.63 15.40 -14.68
C VAL A 10 4.29 15.02 -13.35
N LEU A 11 4.98 13.88 -13.31
CA LEU A 11 5.75 13.47 -12.12
C LEU A 11 6.87 14.48 -11.80
N GLY A 12 7.58 14.96 -12.83
CA GLY A 12 8.61 15.99 -12.67
C GLY A 12 8.05 17.28 -12.07
N ILE A 13 6.93 17.78 -12.60
CA ILE A 13 6.26 18.99 -12.09
C ILE A 13 5.80 18.77 -10.65
N ALA A 14 5.21 17.61 -10.32
CA ALA A 14 4.78 17.30 -8.96
C ALA A 14 5.94 17.30 -7.96
N LEU A 15 7.06 16.66 -8.31
CA LEU A 15 8.26 16.61 -7.48
C LEU A 15 8.91 18.00 -7.31
N LEU A 16 8.99 18.78 -8.40
CA LEU A 16 9.48 20.17 -8.34
C LEU A 16 8.57 21.05 -7.50
N GLY A 17 7.25 20.86 -7.58
CA GLY A 17 6.27 21.54 -6.75
C GLY A 17 6.47 21.24 -5.26
N ILE A 18 6.60 19.95 -4.90
CA ILE A 18 6.89 19.53 -3.52
C ILE A 18 8.23 20.12 -3.05
N ALA A 19 9.28 20.06 -3.87
CA ALA A 19 10.58 20.63 -3.54
C ALA A 19 10.52 22.14 -3.33
N ALA A 20 9.82 22.87 -4.20
CA ALA A 20 9.62 24.30 -4.08
C ALA A 20 8.86 24.67 -2.79
N LEU A 21 7.80 23.92 -2.45
CA LEU A 21 7.06 24.10 -1.21
C LEU A 21 7.94 23.86 0.02
N VAL A 22 8.75 22.79 0.01
CA VAL A 22 9.68 22.49 1.11
C VAL A 22 10.77 23.57 1.23
N LEU A 23 11.31 24.07 0.12
CA LEU A 23 12.30 25.14 0.11
C LEU A 23 11.71 26.47 0.59
N LEU A 24 10.52 26.82 0.13
CA LEU A 24 9.80 28.00 0.56
C LEU A 24 9.48 27.93 2.06
N ALA A 25 8.98 26.78 2.54
CA ALA A 25 8.75 26.56 3.96
C ALA A 25 10.03 26.76 4.78
N ARG A 26 11.16 26.20 4.33
CA ARG A 26 12.48 26.40 4.97
C ARG A 26 12.95 27.85 4.94
N ALA A 27 12.72 28.58 3.84
CA ALA A 27 13.11 29.97 3.69
C ALA A 27 12.28 30.91 4.59
N MET A 28 10.98 30.61 4.77
CA MET A 28 10.07 31.38 5.62
C MET A 28 10.12 30.96 7.10
N THR A 29 10.92 29.95 7.46
CA THR A 29 10.99 29.50 8.85
C THR A 29 11.72 30.53 9.71
N VAL A 30 11.02 31.14 10.68
CA VAL A 30 11.55 32.21 11.55
C VAL A 30 12.58 31.70 12.56
N ALA A 31 12.46 30.44 13.00
CA ALA A 31 13.35 29.84 13.98
C ALA A 31 13.80 28.45 13.53
N ARG A 32 15.05 28.08 13.80
CA ARG A 32 15.54 26.73 13.51
C ARG A 32 14.74 25.73 14.35
N VAL A 33 14.11 24.76 13.68
CA VAL A 33 13.43 23.64 14.34
C VAL A 33 14.46 22.93 15.24
N ARG A 34 14.23 22.97 16.55
CA ARG A 34 15.02 22.22 17.53
C ARG A 34 14.88 20.72 17.20
N LYS A 35 15.98 19.96 17.31
CA LYS A 35 15.99 18.52 17.02
C LYS A 35 15.79 17.67 18.27
N ASP A 36 15.97 18.30 19.42
CA ASP A 36 15.78 17.85 20.80
C ASP A 36 14.33 18.08 21.26
N VAL A 37 13.36 17.74 20.40
CA VAL A 37 11.95 17.82 20.77
C VAL A 37 11.49 16.46 21.24
N LEU A 38 10.99 16.40 22.48
CA LEU A 38 10.37 15.19 23.03
C LEU A 38 9.15 14.79 22.17
N PRO A 39 8.76 13.51 22.17
CA PRO A 39 7.53 13.06 21.53
C PRO A 39 6.35 13.93 21.92
N PHE A 40 5.60 14.37 20.91
CA PHE A 40 4.44 15.21 21.11
C PHE A 40 3.38 14.45 21.95
N GLY A 41 3.10 14.94 23.15
CA GLY A 41 2.01 14.47 24.00
C GLY A 41 2.43 13.84 25.33
N SER A 42 3.62 13.24 25.44
CA SER A 42 4.05 12.62 26.71
C SER A 42 4.98 13.51 27.53
N GLY A 43 5.87 14.28 26.90
CA GLY A 43 6.92 15.01 27.61
C GLY A 43 7.95 14.11 28.29
N TRP A 44 7.95 12.82 27.96
CA TRP A 44 8.90 11.82 28.45
C TRP A 44 9.81 11.37 27.31
N ASP A 45 11.07 11.09 27.63
CA ASP A 45 12.00 10.48 26.68
C ASP A 45 11.48 9.11 26.20
N LEU A 46 11.72 8.81 24.92
CA LEU A 46 11.37 7.50 24.35
C LEU A 46 12.06 6.39 25.13
N GLN A 47 11.27 5.53 25.76
CA GLN A 47 11.75 4.37 26.50
C GLN A 47 11.99 3.15 25.59
N GLU A 48 11.31 3.10 24.43
CA GLU A 48 11.46 2.00 23.47
C GLU A 48 12.42 2.33 22.34
N HIS A 49 13.16 1.31 21.92
CA HIS A 49 14.06 1.41 20.77
C HIS A 49 13.24 1.54 19.47
N ALA A 50 13.70 2.36 18.52
CA ALA A 50 13.03 2.56 17.22
C ALA A 50 12.75 1.29 16.39
N LEU A 51 13.41 0.17 16.72
CA LEU A 51 13.25 -1.14 16.07
C LEU A 51 12.55 -2.17 16.98
N SER A 52 11.89 -1.71 18.05
CA SER A 52 11.08 -2.56 18.92
C SER A 52 10.07 -3.35 18.10
N ARG A 53 9.86 -4.62 18.47
CA ARG A 53 8.94 -5.50 17.74
C ARG A 53 7.51 -5.11 18.10
N PHE A 54 6.82 -4.50 17.15
CA PHE A 54 5.39 -4.25 17.26
C PHE A 54 4.58 -5.55 17.15
N HIS A 55 3.35 -5.55 17.65
CA HIS A 55 2.45 -6.69 17.59
C HIS A 55 2.29 -7.23 16.16
N THR A 56 2.27 -8.56 16.03
CA THR A 56 2.16 -9.29 14.75
C THR A 56 0.81 -9.13 14.06
N ARG A 57 -0.17 -8.46 14.69
CA ARG A 57 -1.54 -8.27 14.17
C ARG A 57 -1.63 -7.72 12.74
N TRP A 58 -0.63 -6.95 12.31
CA TRP A 58 -0.58 -6.38 10.96
C TRP A 58 -0.14 -7.39 9.90
N TYR A 59 0.62 -8.40 10.30
CA TYR A 59 1.28 -9.33 9.38
C TYR A 59 0.29 -10.21 8.59
N PRO A 60 -0.72 -10.86 9.23
CA PRO A 60 -1.70 -11.65 8.48
C PRO A 60 -2.51 -10.80 7.49
N MET A 61 -2.88 -9.58 7.88
CA MET A 61 -3.60 -8.65 7.00
C MET A 61 -2.79 -8.29 5.76
N THR A 62 -1.48 -8.02 5.92
CA THR A 62 -0.58 -7.72 4.80
C THR A 62 -0.38 -8.93 3.89
N LEU A 63 -0.27 -10.14 4.44
CA LEU A 63 -0.14 -11.35 3.62
C LEU A 63 -1.39 -11.62 2.79
N VAL A 64 -2.58 -11.44 3.37
CA VAL A 64 -3.85 -11.56 2.63
C VAL A 64 -3.93 -10.48 1.54
N PHE A 65 -3.61 -9.23 1.87
CA PHE A 65 -3.56 -8.15 0.88
C PHE A 65 -2.61 -8.46 -0.28
N LEU A 66 -1.40 -8.95 0.02
CA LEU A 66 -0.42 -9.31 -0.99
C LEU A 66 -0.91 -10.44 -1.90
N ALA A 67 -1.59 -11.44 -1.33
CA ALA A 67 -2.17 -12.53 -2.13
C ALA A 67 -3.22 -12.01 -3.12
N PHE A 68 -4.10 -11.10 -2.68
CA PHE A 68 -5.08 -10.44 -3.55
C PHE A 68 -4.45 -9.48 -4.57
N ASP A 69 -3.36 -8.81 -4.23
CA ASP A 69 -2.65 -7.94 -5.18
C ASP A 69 -2.01 -8.75 -6.31
N VAL A 70 -1.43 -9.91 -5.98
CA VAL A 70 -0.93 -10.87 -6.97
C VAL A 70 -2.06 -11.47 -7.81
N GLU A 71 -3.24 -11.67 -7.23
CA GLU A 71 -4.43 -12.12 -7.98
C GLU A 71 -4.80 -11.13 -9.11
N MET A 72 -4.77 -9.83 -8.81
CA MET A 72 -5.11 -8.78 -9.79
C MET A 72 -4.19 -8.83 -11.02
N LEU A 73 -2.93 -9.24 -10.85
CA LEU A 73 -2.00 -9.45 -11.96
C LEU A 73 -2.51 -10.50 -12.96
N PHE A 74 -3.23 -11.53 -12.50
CA PHE A 74 -3.86 -12.55 -13.34
C PHE A 74 -5.20 -12.07 -13.93
N MET A 75 -5.95 -11.26 -13.18
CA MET A 75 -7.23 -10.72 -13.65
C MET A 75 -7.09 -9.73 -14.80
N TYR A 76 -6.03 -8.91 -14.82
CA TYR A 76 -5.82 -7.91 -15.88
C TYR A 76 -5.73 -8.50 -17.30
N PRO A 77 -4.86 -9.48 -17.61
CA PRO A 77 -4.81 -10.06 -18.94
C PRO A 77 -6.11 -10.80 -19.29
N TRP A 78 -6.71 -11.50 -18.32
CA TRP A 78 -7.99 -12.16 -18.50
C TRP A 78 -9.10 -11.17 -18.91
N ALA A 79 -9.20 -10.03 -18.23
CA ALA A 79 -10.23 -9.02 -18.49
C ALA A 79 -10.17 -8.45 -19.92
N VAL A 80 -8.99 -8.45 -20.54
CA VAL A 80 -8.79 -7.99 -21.92
C VAL A 80 -9.24 -9.05 -22.94
N VAL A 81 -9.06 -10.35 -22.63
CA VAL A 81 -9.28 -11.44 -23.60
C VAL A 81 -10.59 -12.20 -23.41
N VAL A 82 -11.28 -12.03 -22.28
CA VAL A 82 -12.49 -12.80 -21.93
C VAL A 82 -13.58 -12.75 -23.01
N ALA A 83 -13.76 -11.60 -23.67
CA ALA A 83 -14.74 -11.45 -24.74
C ALA A 83 -14.46 -12.33 -25.96
N GLN A 84 -13.19 -12.70 -26.19
CA GLN A 84 -12.78 -13.57 -27.30
C GLN A 84 -12.80 -15.05 -26.90
N MET A 85 -12.52 -15.36 -25.64
CA MET A 85 -12.48 -16.73 -25.11
C MET A 85 -13.85 -17.28 -24.72
N GLY A 86 -14.84 -16.41 -24.49
CA GLY A 86 -16.21 -16.84 -24.19
C GLY A 86 -16.39 -17.41 -22.79
N ALA A 87 -17.37 -18.30 -22.62
CA ALA A 87 -17.84 -18.74 -21.30
C ALA A 87 -16.83 -19.60 -20.51
N GLU A 88 -15.93 -20.30 -21.20
CA GLU A 88 -14.91 -21.16 -20.56
C GLU A 88 -13.95 -20.33 -19.70
N ALA A 89 -13.42 -19.23 -20.26
CA ALA A 89 -12.55 -18.31 -19.53
C ALA A 89 -13.25 -17.66 -18.33
N VAL A 90 -14.57 -17.45 -18.40
CA VAL A 90 -15.34 -16.94 -17.26
C VAL A 90 -15.38 -17.97 -16.14
N ILE A 91 -15.68 -19.24 -16.46
CA ILE A 91 -15.73 -20.32 -15.47
C ILE A 91 -14.37 -20.50 -14.79
N GLU A 92 -13.28 -20.55 -15.57
CA GLU A 92 -11.92 -20.71 -15.03
C GLU A 92 -11.56 -19.58 -14.06
N MET A 93 -11.90 -18.33 -14.39
CA MET A 93 -11.65 -17.18 -13.52
C MET A 93 -12.45 -17.25 -12.22
N PHE A 94 -13.73 -17.63 -12.28
CA PHE A 94 -14.53 -17.79 -11.06
C PHE A 94 -14.07 -18.98 -10.20
N VAL A 95 -13.54 -20.04 -10.81
CA VAL A 95 -12.89 -21.14 -10.06
C VAL A 95 -11.63 -20.64 -9.37
N PHE A 96 -10.78 -19.88 -10.06
CA PHE A 96 -9.58 -19.27 -9.50
C PHE A 96 -9.88 -18.35 -8.32
N LEU A 97 -10.83 -17.42 -8.49
CA LEU A 97 -11.32 -16.54 -7.43
C LEU A 97 -11.91 -17.35 -6.26
N GLY A 98 -12.63 -18.43 -6.54
CA GLY A 98 -13.20 -19.33 -5.53
C GLY A 98 -12.15 -19.96 -4.63
N VAL A 99 -10.99 -20.35 -5.17
CA VAL A 99 -9.86 -20.89 -4.39
C VAL A 99 -9.28 -19.83 -3.44
N LEU A 100 -9.14 -18.58 -3.89
CA LEU A 100 -8.63 -17.49 -3.06
C LEU A 100 -9.60 -17.08 -1.96
N VAL A 101 -10.89 -16.98 -2.30
CA VAL A 101 -11.97 -16.78 -1.31
C VAL A 101 -11.96 -17.89 -0.25
N ALA A 102 -11.77 -19.15 -0.65
CA ALA A 102 -11.65 -20.26 0.30
C ALA A 102 -10.46 -20.09 1.26
N GLY A 103 -9.30 -19.64 0.75
CA GLY A 103 -8.14 -19.30 1.58
C GLY A 103 -8.41 -18.18 2.59
N VAL A 104 -9.16 -17.16 2.18
CA VAL A 104 -9.54 -16.02 3.04
C VAL A 104 -10.53 -16.43 4.10
N VAL A 105 -11.52 -17.26 3.75
CA VAL A 105 -12.47 -17.84 4.71
C VAL A 105 -11.73 -18.70 5.73
N TRP A 106 -10.73 -19.48 5.30
CA TRP A 106 -9.89 -20.24 6.22
C TRP A 106 -9.09 -19.33 7.16
N ALA A 107 -8.46 -18.28 6.63
CA ALA A 107 -7.71 -17.31 7.42
C ALA A 107 -8.60 -16.57 8.43
N TRP A 108 -9.85 -16.26 8.05
CA TRP A 108 -10.84 -15.70 8.96
C TRP A 108 -11.10 -16.67 10.12
N ARG A 109 -11.34 -17.95 9.83
CA ARG A 109 -11.58 -18.98 10.85
C ARG A 109 -10.43 -19.10 11.83
N GLU A 110 -9.20 -18.96 11.35
CA GLU A 110 -7.98 -19.01 12.18
C GLU A 110 -7.74 -17.71 12.98
N GLY A 111 -8.59 -16.70 12.79
CA GLY A 111 -8.51 -15.44 13.52
C GLY A 111 -7.45 -14.48 12.99
N ALA A 112 -7.03 -14.61 11.73
CA ALA A 112 -6.09 -13.69 11.07
C ALA A 112 -6.54 -12.22 11.13
N PHE A 113 -7.85 -11.98 11.22
CA PHE A 113 -8.45 -10.65 11.28
C PHE A 113 -8.85 -10.21 12.70
N ARG A 114 -8.44 -10.93 13.75
CA ARG A 114 -8.74 -10.52 15.13
C ARG A 114 -7.90 -9.31 15.52
N TRP A 115 -8.57 -8.29 16.05
CA TRP A 115 -8.00 -6.99 16.40
C TRP A 115 -7.90 -6.74 17.91
N VAL A 116 -8.03 -7.81 18.71
CA VAL A 116 -7.98 -7.78 20.18
C VAL A 116 -6.60 -8.22 20.65
#